data_AF-A0A536BSR1-F1
#
_entry.id   AF-A0A536BSR1-F1
#
_cell.length_a   1.000
_cell.length_b   1.000
_cell.length_c   1.000
_cell.angle_alpha   90.00
_cell.angle_beta   90.00
_cell.angle_gamma   90.00
#
_symmetry.space_group_name_H-M   'P 1'
#
loop_
_entity.id
_entity.type
_entity.pdbx_description
1 polymer ?
#
loop_
_entity_poly.entity_id
_entity_poly.type
_entity_poly.pdbx_seq_one_letter_code
_entity_poly.pdbx_strand_id
1 'polypeptide(L)'
;MGTAGAETGVSDVQGSSGSQGTAGAETGGSDVQGSSGSVGTVGNETGISDVQGSSGSQGTVGNETGISDVQGSSGSQGTAAGETGQSDVQGSAGSTGTAGAETGISDVQGSSGSTGTAGAETGVSDVQGSSGSTGTAGAETGISDLQGSGGSTGTAGAETGISDVQGSGGSTGTAGAETGISDVQGSSGSTGTAGAETGGSDVQGSSGSVGTVGNETGISDVQGSSGSQGTIAGETGQSDVQGSAGSTGTAGAETGISDVQGSSGSTGTAGAETGQSDIQGSSGSTGTAGAETGISDVQGSAGSTGTAGAETGQSDVQGSGGSTGTAGAETGISDVQGSSGSTGTVGNETGISDVQGSSGSTGTVGNETGISDVQGSAGSMGTVGNETGISDVQGSSGSTGTVGNETGISDVQGTGGSTGTVGNETGISDVQGTGGSMGTVGNETGISDVQGTGGSMGTAGAETGISDVQGTGGSQGTAGAETGISDVQGTGGSQGTAGAETGVSDVQGSGGSQGTAGAETGASETTAGGGGNGAGGETGTLANTGGGPATGAEGLLGALLAMVGVALLRPKEILRRFIR
;
A
#
# COMPACT_ATOMS: atom_id res chain seq x y z
N MET A 1 -25.54 67.39 11.91
CA MET A 1 -25.39 66.89 10.53
C MET A 1 -24.84 68.04 9.72
N GLY A 2 -23.54 68.04 9.45
CA GLY A 2 -22.95 68.89 8.41
C GLY A 2 -22.68 68.00 7.21
N THR A 3 -23.09 68.43 6.02
CA THR A 3 -22.85 67.74 4.74
C THR A 3 -22.03 68.68 3.86
N ALA A 4 -20.85 68.25 3.42
CA ALA A 4 -20.15 68.91 2.31
C ALA A 4 -20.91 68.62 1.00
N GLY A 5 -21.02 69.59 0.10
CA GLY A 5 -21.69 69.43 -1.20
C GLY A 5 -20.73 68.85 -2.24
N ALA A 6 -21.28 68.12 -3.22
CA ALA A 6 -20.51 67.54 -4.34
C ALA A 6 -19.98 68.63 -5.28
N GLU A 7 -18.68 68.62 -5.55
CA GLU A 7 -17.98 69.49 -6.49
C GLU A 7 -17.46 68.70 -7.72
N THR A 8 -17.05 69.45 -8.74
CA THR A 8 -16.50 68.91 -10.00
C THR A 8 -15.23 69.70 -10.32
N GLY A 9 -14.06 69.07 -10.31
CA GLY A 9 -12.77 69.76 -10.47
C GLY A 9 -11.65 69.13 -9.65
N VAL A 10 -10.51 69.83 -9.54
CA VAL A 10 -9.44 69.48 -8.57
C VAL A 10 -9.79 70.18 -7.26
N SER A 11 -10.23 69.45 -6.24
CA SER A 11 -10.81 70.00 -5.02
C SER A 11 -10.39 69.19 -3.78
N ASP A 12 -10.01 69.88 -2.69
CA ASP A 12 -9.75 69.25 -1.38
C ASP A 12 -11.02 69.30 -0.52
N VAL A 13 -11.60 68.16 -0.16
CA VAL A 13 -12.85 68.10 0.65
C VAL A 13 -12.57 67.50 2.03
N GLN A 14 -12.64 68.33 3.08
CA GLN A 14 -12.50 67.89 4.47
C GLN A 14 -13.85 67.76 5.18
N GLY A 15 -14.13 66.60 5.77
CA GLY A 15 -15.38 66.34 6.48
C GLY A 15 -15.55 67.17 7.77
N SER A 16 -16.78 67.67 8.02
CA SER A 16 -17.08 68.47 9.23
C SER A 16 -17.07 67.64 10.53
N SER A 17 -16.45 68.15 11.60
CA SER A 17 -16.38 67.49 12.92
C SER A 17 -17.73 67.51 13.67
N GLY A 18 -18.23 66.35 14.15
CA GLY A 18 -19.52 66.23 14.86
C GLY A 18 -19.90 64.78 15.18
N SER A 19 -21.01 64.51 15.90
CA SER A 19 -21.40 63.12 16.25
C SER A 19 -21.69 62.23 15.04
N GLN A 20 -22.05 62.83 13.91
CA GLN A 20 -22.17 62.23 12.59
C GLN A 20 -21.60 63.23 11.57
N GLY A 21 -20.53 62.83 10.87
CA GLY A 21 -19.93 63.62 9.79
C GLY A 21 -19.87 62.83 8.49
N THR A 22 -20.11 63.51 7.37
CA THR A 22 -20.10 62.93 6.02
C THR A 22 -19.29 63.82 5.08
N ALA A 23 -18.28 63.28 4.41
CA ALA A 23 -17.64 63.94 3.27
C ALA A 23 -18.49 63.74 1.99
N GLY A 24 -18.42 64.69 1.05
CA GLY A 24 -19.16 64.67 -0.22
C GLY A 24 -18.61 63.64 -1.21
N ALA A 25 -19.26 63.50 -2.37
CA ALA A 25 -18.82 62.64 -3.48
C ALA A 25 -18.27 63.52 -4.62
N GLU A 26 -17.10 63.20 -5.16
CA GLU A 26 -16.40 64.04 -6.15
C GLU A 26 -16.15 63.34 -7.51
N THR A 27 -15.91 64.15 -8.55
CA THR A 27 -15.50 63.73 -9.91
C THR A 27 -14.28 64.57 -10.35
N GLY A 28 -13.09 63.97 -10.47
CA GLY A 28 -11.87 64.72 -10.78
C GLY A 28 -10.59 64.17 -10.12
N GLY A 29 -9.57 65.01 -10.00
CA GLY A 29 -8.36 64.70 -9.21
C GLY A 29 -8.49 65.31 -7.81
N SER A 30 -8.71 64.54 -6.75
CA SER A 30 -9.18 65.09 -5.46
C SER A 30 -8.60 64.38 -4.23
N ASP A 31 -8.33 65.14 -3.16
CA ASP A 31 -7.95 64.63 -1.84
C ASP A 31 -9.16 64.74 -0.88
N VAL A 32 -9.68 63.60 -0.39
CA VAL A 32 -10.85 63.59 0.51
C VAL A 32 -10.48 63.02 1.88
N GLN A 33 -10.61 63.86 2.92
CA GLN A 33 -10.32 63.48 4.30
C GLN A 33 -11.61 63.31 5.12
N GLY A 34 -11.78 62.14 5.72
CA GLY A 34 -12.93 61.79 6.54
C GLY A 34 -13.11 62.68 7.77
N SER A 35 -14.37 62.93 8.14
CA SER A 35 -14.74 63.72 9.32
C SER A 35 -14.38 63.01 10.64
N SER A 36 -14.05 63.77 11.67
CA SER A 36 -13.84 63.28 13.05
C SER A 36 -15.15 63.31 13.87
N GLY A 37 -15.66 62.14 14.30
CA GLY A 37 -17.00 61.99 14.89
C GLY A 37 -17.35 60.59 15.39
N SER A 38 -18.41 60.35 16.16
CA SER A 38 -18.76 58.97 16.59
C SER A 38 -19.13 58.04 15.42
N VAL A 39 -19.66 58.59 14.34
CA VAL A 39 -19.88 57.90 13.06
C VAL A 39 -19.38 58.81 11.93
N GLY A 40 -18.51 58.31 11.06
CA GLY A 40 -18.00 59.04 9.90
C GLY A 40 -18.19 58.26 8.60
N THR A 41 -18.59 58.95 7.51
CA THR A 41 -18.68 58.34 6.17
C THR A 41 -17.99 59.22 5.12
N VAL A 42 -17.28 58.62 4.17
CA VAL A 42 -16.80 59.29 2.94
C VAL A 42 -17.72 58.91 1.77
N GLY A 43 -17.92 59.82 0.81
CA GLY A 43 -18.73 59.60 -0.39
C GLY A 43 -18.04 58.68 -1.40
N ASN A 44 -18.67 58.46 -2.56
CA ASN A 44 -18.05 57.73 -3.68
C ASN A 44 -17.29 58.70 -4.59
N GLU A 45 -16.13 58.30 -5.10
CA GLU A 45 -15.28 59.12 -5.96
C GLU A 45 -15.05 58.50 -7.36
N THR A 46 -14.71 59.35 -8.34
CA THR A 46 -14.32 58.94 -9.71
C THR A 46 -13.15 59.79 -10.20
N GLY A 47 -12.03 59.17 -10.58
CA GLY A 47 -10.86 59.88 -11.12
C GLY A 47 -9.52 59.47 -10.51
N ILE A 48 -8.65 60.44 -10.19
CA ILE A 48 -7.41 60.19 -9.45
C ILE A 48 -7.65 60.69 -8.02
N SER A 49 -7.67 59.83 -7.01
CA SER A 49 -8.05 60.25 -5.65
C SER A 49 -7.18 59.65 -4.55
N ASP A 50 -6.95 60.46 -3.50
CA ASP A 50 -6.36 60.01 -2.23
C ASP A 50 -7.45 60.14 -1.15
N VAL A 51 -7.99 59.01 -0.66
CA VAL A 51 -9.09 59.02 0.32
C VAL A 51 -8.63 58.49 1.67
N GLN A 52 -8.66 59.36 2.67
CA GLN A 52 -8.38 59.00 4.05
C GLN A 52 -9.67 58.80 4.85
N GLY A 53 -9.83 57.60 5.42
CA GLY A 53 -10.96 57.23 6.25
C GLY A 53 -11.18 58.12 7.48
N SER A 54 -12.44 58.18 7.92
CA SER A 54 -12.87 58.98 9.07
C SER A 54 -12.40 58.39 10.42
N SER A 55 -12.20 59.25 11.43
CA SER A 55 -11.82 58.83 12.79
C SER A 55 -13.03 58.87 13.74
N GLY A 56 -13.46 57.70 14.26
CA GLY A 56 -14.71 57.57 15.02
C GLY A 56 -14.95 56.20 15.67
N SER A 57 -16.09 55.97 16.35
CA SER A 57 -16.42 54.61 16.82
C SER A 57 -16.86 53.67 15.68
N GLN A 58 -17.37 54.26 14.59
CA GLN A 58 -17.74 53.56 13.36
C GLN A 58 -17.34 54.43 12.15
N GLY A 59 -16.64 53.85 11.17
CA GLY A 59 -16.23 54.56 9.95
C GLY A 59 -16.47 53.72 8.69
N THR A 60 -16.90 54.36 7.60
CA THR A 60 -17.06 53.73 6.28
C THR A 60 -16.51 54.64 5.17
N VAL A 61 -15.73 54.10 4.24
CA VAL A 61 -15.36 54.79 2.98
C VAL A 61 -16.35 54.37 1.88
N GLY A 62 -16.58 55.21 0.85
CA GLY A 62 -17.45 54.91 -0.29
C GLY A 62 -16.68 54.29 -1.47
N ASN A 63 -17.39 53.73 -2.47
CA ASN A 63 -16.75 53.02 -3.59
C ASN A 63 -16.06 54.00 -4.57
N GLU A 64 -14.95 53.55 -5.16
CA GLU A 64 -14.12 54.35 -6.06
C GLU A 64 -13.87 53.70 -7.44
N THR A 65 -13.62 54.55 -8.43
CA THR A 65 -13.34 54.14 -9.82
C THR A 65 -12.24 55.01 -10.42
N GLY A 66 -11.08 54.44 -10.77
CA GLY A 66 -9.95 55.18 -11.33
C GLY A 66 -8.57 54.74 -10.81
N ILE A 67 -7.66 55.69 -10.58
CA ILE A 67 -6.37 55.43 -9.91
C ILE A 67 -6.49 55.99 -8.49
N SER A 68 -6.39 55.18 -7.44
CA SER A 68 -6.79 55.60 -6.09
C SER A 68 -5.96 54.98 -4.97
N ASP A 69 -5.63 55.77 -3.95
CA ASP A 69 -5.02 55.30 -2.70
C ASP A 69 -6.04 55.46 -1.56
N VAL A 70 -6.58 54.35 -1.03
CA VAL A 70 -7.63 54.41 0.00
C VAL A 70 -7.17 53.83 1.34
N GLN A 71 -7.13 54.69 2.34
CA GLN A 71 -6.86 54.31 3.72
C GLN A 71 -8.15 54.11 4.50
N GLY A 72 -8.35 52.91 5.04
CA GLY A 72 -9.50 52.57 5.87
C GLY A 72 -9.64 53.45 7.12
N SER A 73 -10.89 53.60 7.57
CA SER A 73 -11.25 54.41 8.75
C SER A 73 -10.74 53.81 10.07
N SER A 74 -10.45 54.67 11.05
CA SER A 74 -9.95 54.28 12.38
C SER A 74 -11.08 54.32 13.42
N GLY A 75 -11.43 53.17 14.04
CA GLY A 75 -12.55 53.06 14.99
C GLY A 75 -12.83 51.65 15.54
N SER A 76 -13.80 51.46 16.45
CA SER A 76 -14.13 50.08 16.94
C SER A 76 -14.67 49.16 15.84
N GLN A 77 -15.31 49.73 14.82
CA GLN A 77 -15.70 49.08 13.57
C GLN A 77 -15.28 49.98 12.40
N GLY A 78 -14.48 49.47 11.48
CA GLY A 78 -14.13 50.16 10.24
C GLY A 78 -14.35 49.27 9.03
N THR A 79 -14.83 49.85 7.94
CA THR A 79 -14.94 49.17 6.64
C THR A 79 -14.38 50.07 5.54
N ALA A 80 -13.49 49.54 4.70
CA ALA A 80 -13.15 50.14 3.41
C ALA A 80 -14.17 49.67 2.35
N ALA A 81 -14.41 50.49 1.33
CA ALA A 81 -15.29 50.18 0.21
C ALA A 81 -14.51 49.58 -0.96
N GLY A 82 -15.22 49.01 -1.94
CA GLY A 82 -14.58 48.32 -3.06
C GLY A 82 -14.26 49.23 -4.23
N GLU A 83 -13.25 48.84 -5.02
CA GLU A 83 -12.69 49.67 -6.10
C GLU A 83 -12.61 48.96 -7.45
N THR A 84 -12.58 49.76 -8.51
CA THR A 84 -12.36 49.31 -9.88
C THR A 84 -11.31 50.18 -10.57
N GLY A 85 -10.13 49.63 -10.87
CA GLY A 85 -9.04 50.39 -11.48
C GLY A 85 -7.64 49.95 -11.04
N GLN A 86 -6.72 50.90 -10.87
CA GLN A 86 -5.38 50.64 -10.32
C GLN A 86 -5.31 51.29 -8.93
N SER A 87 -5.22 50.52 -7.86
CA SER A 87 -5.42 51.05 -6.49
C SER A 87 -4.58 50.36 -5.43
N ASP A 88 -4.31 51.08 -4.34
CA ASP A 88 -3.71 50.53 -3.11
C ASP A 88 -4.72 50.68 -1.97
N VAL A 89 -5.28 49.59 -1.45
CA VAL A 89 -6.29 49.62 -0.37
C VAL A 89 -5.72 49.12 0.94
N GLN A 90 -5.62 50.02 1.93
CA GLN A 90 -5.24 49.67 3.29
C GLN A 90 -6.48 49.46 4.18
N GLY A 91 -6.61 48.28 4.76
CA GLY A 91 -7.69 47.93 5.68
C GLY A 91 -7.78 48.83 6.91
N SER A 92 -9.00 48.96 7.45
CA SER A 92 -9.31 49.84 8.57
C SER A 92 -8.70 49.36 9.90
N ALA A 93 -8.33 50.29 10.80
CA ALA A 93 -7.78 49.97 12.12
C ALA A 93 -8.89 49.96 13.19
N GLY A 94 -9.14 48.82 13.85
CA GLY A 94 -10.25 48.67 14.79
C GLY A 94 -10.40 47.31 15.46
N SER A 95 -11.30 47.12 16.44
CA SER A 95 -11.55 45.77 17.00
C SER A 95 -12.12 44.80 15.97
N THR A 96 -12.85 45.31 14.98
CA THR A 96 -13.30 44.59 13.80
C THR A 96 -13.07 45.47 12.58
N GLY A 97 -12.22 45.02 11.66
CA GLY A 97 -11.92 45.73 10.41
C GLY A 97 -12.17 44.84 9.19
N THR A 98 -12.60 45.45 8.08
CA THR A 98 -12.75 44.76 6.78
C THR A 98 -12.19 45.63 5.65
N ALA A 99 -11.34 45.09 4.80
CA ALA A 99 -10.96 45.73 3.54
C ALA A 99 -12.08 45.56 2.47
N GLY A 100 -12.12 46.45 1.48
CA GLY A 100 -13.08 46.41 0.38
C GLY A 100 -12.70 45.39 -0.70
N ALA A 101 -13.64 45.04 -1.58
CA ALA A 101 -13.40 44.11 -2.68
C ALA A 101 -12.98 44.85 -3.96
N GLU A 102 -12.07 44.28 -4.76
CA GLU A 102 -11.40 44.99 -5.86
C GLU A 102 -11.43 44.28 -7.22
N THR A 103 -11.28 45.11 -8.26
CA THR A 103 -11.24 44.70 -9.67
C THR A 103 -10.17 45.49 -10.42
N GLY A 104 -9.05 44.86 -10.82
CA GLY A 104 -8.01 45.53 -11.61
C GLY A 104 -6.57 45.12 -11.28
N ILE A 105 -5.66 46.09 -11.15
CA ILE A 105 -4.29 45.87 -10.67
C ILE A 105 -4.23 46.52 -9.29
N SER A 106 -4.12 45.75 -8.20
CA SER A 106 -4.21 46.30 -6.85
C SER A 106 -3.25 45.62 -5.86
N ASP A 107 -2.94 46.31 -4.77
CA ASP A 107 -2.29 45.75 -3.57
C ASP A 107 -3.24 45.95 -2.37
N VAL A 108 -3.82 44.87 -1.83
CA VAL A 108 -4.75 44.95 -0.68
C VAL A 108 -4.10 44.48 0.61
N GLN A 109 -3.92 45.41 1.54
CA GLN A 109 -3.46 45.10 2.89
C GLN A 109 -4.63 44.91 3.85
N GLY A 110 -4.71 43.74 4.48
CA GLY A 110 -5.74 43.43 5.47
C GLY A 110 -5.76 44.37 6.69
N SER A 111 -6.96 44.54 7.26
CA SER A 111 -7.18 45.38 8.44
C SER A 111 -6.40 44.91 9.69
N SER A 112 -6.02 45.86 10.55
CA SER A 112 -5.40 45.61 11.86
C SER A 112 -6.44 45.64 12.98
N GLY A 113 -6.66 44.52 13.70
CA GLY A 113 -7.73 44.41 14.70
C GLY A 113 -7.82 43.08 15.45
N SER A 114 -8.70 42.92 16.45
CA SER A 114 -8.90 41.59 17.08
C SER A 114 -9.52 40.58 16.10
N THR A 115 -10.34 41.07 15.17
CA THR A 115 -10.86 40.31 14.03
C THR A 115 -10.68 41.16 12.78
N GLY A 116 -10.00 40.66 11.77
CA GLY A 116 -9.81 41.38 10.51
C GLY A 116 -10.08 40.48 9.31
N THR A 117 -10.65 41.02 8.24
CA THR A 117 -10.83 40.29 6.98
C THR A 117 -10.32 41.14 5.80
N ALA A 118 -9.49 40.58 4.92
CA ALA A 118 -9.21 41.20 3.62
C ALA A 118 -10.41 41.02 2.68
N GLY A 119 -10.56 41.91 1.69
CA GLY A 119 -11.64 41.84 0.71
C GLY A 119 -11.31 40.89 -0.44
N ALA A 120 -12.32 40.52 -1.23
CA ALA A 120 -12.17 39.61 -2.37
C ALA A 120 -11.78 40.38 -3.64
N GLU A 121 -11.07 39.73 -4.56
CA GLU A 121 -10.30 40.40 -5.61
C GLU A 121 -10.38 39.69 -6.97
N THR A 122 -10.22 40.48 -8.03
CA THR A 122 -10.32 40.02 -9.43
C THR A 122 -9.34 40.79 -10.32
N GLY A 123 -8.25 40.15 -10.75
CA GLY A 123 -7.24 40.78 -11.60
C GLY A 123 -5.80 40.32 -11.35
N VAL A 124 -4.84 41.25 -11.36
CA VAL A 124 -3.45 40.98 -10.94
C VAL A 124 -3.26 41.67 -9.59
N SER A 125 -3.11 40.92 -8.50
CA SER A 125 -3.11 41.51 -7.15
C SER A 125 -2.15 40.79 -6.19
N ASP A 126 -1.65 41.53 -5.19
CA ASP A 126 -0.95 40.98 -4.04
C ASP A 126 -1.82 41.20 -2.78
N VAL A 127 -2.39 40.13 -2.21
CA VAL A 127 -3.26 40.23 -1.02
C VAL A 127 -2.55 39.75 0.23
N GLN A 128 -2.31 40.70 1.14
CA GLN A 128 -1.80 40.40 2.48
C GLN A 128 -2.94 40.25 3.48
N GLY A 129 -3.04 39.09 4.11
CA GLY A 129 -4.01 38.81 5.16
C GLY A 129 -3.94 39.77 6.35
N SER A 130 -5.08 39.93 7.03
CA SER A 130 -5.23 40.79 8.21
C SER A 130 -4.35 40.36 9.40
N SER A 131 -4.00 41.33 10.24
CA SER A 131 -3.25 41.10 11.49
C SER A 131 -4.19 41.18 12.69
N GLY A 132 -4.36 40.08 13.45
CA GLY A 132 -5.33 40.02 14.56
C GLY A 132 -5.39 38.71 15.33
N SER A 133 -6.20 38.59 16.40
CA SER A 133 -6.40 37.27 17.05
C SER A 133 -7.09 36.25 16.12
N THR A 134 -7.94 36.76 15.23
CA THR A 134 -8.55 35.98 14.14
C THR A 134 -8.44 36.79 12.84
N GLY A 135 -7.75 36.25 11.85
CA GLY A 135 -7.62 36.87 10.53
C GLY A 135 -8.09 35.93 9.43
N THR A 136 -8.62 36.50 8.35
CA THR A 136 -8.94 35.77 7.12
C THR A 136 -8.51 36.60 5.91
N ALA A 137 -7.78 36.00 4.96
CA ALA A 137 -7.57 36.62 3.66
C ALA A 137 -8.83 36.49 2.77
N GLY A 138 -8.96 37.35 1.77
CA GLY A 138 -10.08 37.36 0.82
C GLY A 138 -9.91 36.28 -0.25
N ALA A 139 -10.96 36.02 -1.02
CA ALA A 139 -10.92 35.08 -2.14
C ALA A 139 -10.54 35.81 -3.44
N GLU A 140 -9.79 35.14 -4.31
CA GLU A 140 -9.17 35.78 -5.47
C GLU A 140 -9.49 35.08 -6.81
N THR A 141 -9.41 35.85 -7.90
CA THR A 141 -9.51 35.33 -9.27
C THR A 141 -8.51 36.04 -10.17
N GLY A 142 -7.48 35.35 -10.69
CA GLY A 142 -6.51 35.95 -11.60
C GLY A 142 -5.07 35.46 -11.45
N ILE A 143 -4.09 36.38 -11.50
CA ILE A 143 -2.68 36.09 -11.20
C ILE A 143 -2.36 36.80 -9.89
N SER A 144 -2.04 36.07 -8.81
CA SER A 144 -1.89 36.69 -7.49
C SER A 144 -0.88 35.95 -6.60
N ASP A 145 -0.29 36.67 -5.65
CA ASP A 145 0.45 36.10 -4.53
C ASP A 145 -0.34 36.33 -3.23
N LEU A 146 -0.88 35.26 -2.62
CA LEU A 146 -1.81 35.38 -1.49
C LEU A 146 -1.13 34.96 -0.18
N GLN A 147 -0.90 35.93 0.71
CA GLN A 147 -0.31 35.66 2.03
C GLN A 147 -1.38 35.52 3.11
N GLY A 148 -1.43 34.37 3.76
CA GLY A 148 -2.34 34.12 4.87
C GLY A 148 -2.19 35.09 6.05
N SER A 149 -3.29 35.35 6.74
CA SER A 149 -3.34 36.26 7.90
C SER A 149 -2.49 35.81 9.09
N GLY A 150 -1.90 36.75 9.84
CA GLY A 150 -1.20 36.47 11.10
C GLY A 150 -2.11 36.59 12.33
N GLY A 151 -2.16 35.57 13.19
CA GLY A 151 -3.02 35.58 14.38
C GLY A 151 -3.01 34.30 15.24
N SER A 152 -3.85 34.19 16.28
CA SER A 152 -4.03 32.88 16.96
C SER A 152 -4.78 31.87 16.09
N THR A 153 -5.66 32.39 15.23
CA THR A 153 -6.35 31.61 14.19
C THR A 153 -6.28 32.41 12.89
N GLY A 154 -5.68 31.82 11.86
CA GLY A 154 -5.62 32.42 10.53
C GLY A 154 -6.17 31.47 9.47
N THR A 155 -6.74 32.02 8.42
CA THR A 155 -7.16 31.27 7.22
C THR A 155 -6.77 32.06 5.97
N ALA A 156 -6.07 31.44 5.02
CA ALA A 156 -5.95 32.00 3.67
C ALA A 156 -7.30 31.86 2.94
N GLY A 157 -7.54 32.72 1.94
CA GLY A 157 -8.75 32.64 1.12
C GLY A 157 -8.62 31.60 0.01
N ALA A 158 -9.71 31.36 -0.74
CA ALA A 158 -9.73 30.43 -1.87
C ALA A 158 -9.55 31.18 -3.19
N GLU A 159 -8.91 30.56 -4.17
CA GLU A 159 -8.41 31.24 -5.34
C GLU A 159 -8.51 30.43 -6.64
N THR A 160 -8.60 31.16 -7.75
CA THR A 160 -8.81 30.60 -9.10
C THR A 160 -7.85 31.28 -10.07
N GLY A 161 -6.88 30.56 -10.64
CA GLY A 161 -5.92 31.11 -11.59
C GLY A 161 -4.48 30.60 -11.48
N ILE A 162 -3.50 31.48 -11.63
CA ILE A 162 -2.06 31.16 -11.41
C ILE A 162 -1.66 31.88 -10.11
N SER A 163 -1.35 31.15 -9.05
CA SER A 163 -1.11 31.77 -7.72
C SER A 163 -0.11 31.00 -6.87
N ASP A 164 0.63 31.72 -6.02
CA ASP A 164 1.39 31.17 -4.91
C ASP A 164 0.66 31.49 -3.59
N VAL A 165 0.11 30.48 -2.91
CA VAL A 165 -0.66 30.66 -1.66
C VAL A 165 0.16 30.23 -0.45
N GLN A 166 0.55 31.21 0.37
CA GLN A 166 1.23 30.94 1.64
C GLN A 166 0.21 30.81 2.78
N GLY A 167 0.22 29.66 3.45
CA GLY A 167 -0.60 29.39 4.61
C GLY A 167 -0.39 30.40 5.75
N SER A 168 -1.46 30.61 6.52
CA SER A 168 -1.48 31.53 7.66
C SER A 168 -0.56 31.09 8.81
N GLY A 169 -0.02 32.07 9.55
CA GLY A 169 0.77 31.84 10.77
C GLY A 169 -0.05 32.00 12.04
N GLY A 170 -0.04 31.02 12.94
CA GLY A 170 -0.82 31.08 14.19
C GLY A 170 -0.84 29.80 15.03
N SER A 171 -1.62 29.73 16.13
CA SER A 171 -1.80 28.44 16.84
C SER A 171 -2.59 27.43 16.01
N THR A 172 -3.54 27.92 15.21
CA THR A 172 -4.28 27.18 14.19
C THR A 172 -4.22 27.98 12.90
N GLY A 173 -3.66 27.39 11.84
CA GLY A 173 -3.65 28.02 10.52
C GLY A 173 -4.21 27.07 9.48
N THR A 174 -4.96 27.59 8.51
CA THR A 174 -5.37 26.83 7.31
C THR A 174 -4.94 27.60 6.05
N ALA A 175 -4.43 26.88 5.05
CA ALA A 175 -4.28 27.41 3.69
C ALA A 175 -5.62 27.40 2.95
N GLY A 176 -5.64 28.05 1.77
CA GLY A 176 -6.78 28.23 0.88
C GLY A 176 -7.23 26.94 0.21
N ALA A 177 -8.06 27.04 -0.81
CA ALA A 177 -8.36 25.92 -1.70
C ALA A 177 -8.33 26.47 -3.11
N GLU A 178 -7.42 25.98 -3.93
CA GLU A 178 -7.12 26.58 -5.23
C GLU A 178 -7.58 25.73 -6.42
N THR A 179 -7.78 26.43 -7.54
CA THR A 179 -8.12 25.85 -8.84
C THR A 179 -7.27 26.50 -9.92
N GLY A 180 -6.33 25.75 -10.52
CA GLY A 180 -5.43 26.28 -11.55
C GLY A 180 -4.00 25.71 -11.52
N ILE A 181 -2.99 26.55 -11.73
CA ILE A 181 -1.57 26.17 -11.57
C ILE A 181 -1.06 26.90 -10.34
N SER A 182 -0.66 26.19 -9.28
CA SER A 182 -0.35 26.82 -7.99
C SER A 182 0.67 26.08 -7.15
N ASP A 183 1.48 26.83 -6.40
CA ASP A 183 2.30 26.31 -5.31
C ASP A 183 1.63 26.67 -3.97
N VAL A 184 1.17 25.66 -3.22
CA VAL A 184 0.49 25.88 -1.91
C VAL A 184 1.41 25.47 -0.77
N GLN A 185 1.85 26.45 0.01
CA GLN A 185 2.62 26.20 1.23
C GLN A 185 1.68 26.09 2.44
N GLY A 186 1.73 24.97 3.14
CA GLY A 186 0.95 24.74 4.35
C GLY A 186 1.22 25.76 5.45
N SER A 187 0.22 25.97 6.30
CA SER A 187 0.30 26.89 7.44
C SER A 187 1.35 26.48 8.48
N SER A 188 1.81 27.45 9.27
CA SER A 188 2.73 27.24 10.39
C SER A 188 2.02 27.48 11.73
N GLY A 189 1.99 26.46 12.60
CA GLY A 189 1.22 26.51 13.84
C GLY A 189 1.17 25.24 14.68
N SER A 190 0.46 25.23 15.81
CA SER A 190 0.31 23.97 16.59
C SER A 190 -0.56 22.95 15.86
N THR A 191 -1.55 23.44 15.11
CA THR A 191 -2.34 22.67 14.14
C THR A 191 -2.29 23.42 12.82
N GLY A 192 -1.79 22.77 11.77
CA GLY A 192 -1.77 23.33 10.43
C GLY A 192 -2.52 22.43 9.44
N THR A 193 -3.14 23.03 8.43
CA THR A 193 -3.74 22.32 7.31
C THR A 193 -3.33 23.00 6.00
N ALA A 194 -2.79 22.24 5.05
CA ALA A 194 -2.66 22.70 3.66
C ALA A 194 -4.02 22.64 2.95
N GLY A 195 -4.13 23.36 1.84
CA GLY A 195 -5.33 23.49 1.03
C GLY A 195 -5.70 22.21 0.28
N ALA A 196 -6.83 22.24 -0.42
CA ALA A 196 -7.24 21.18 -1.33
C ALA A 196 -7.27 21.74 -2.76
N GLU A 197 -6.64 21.04 -3.69
CA GLU A 197 -6.31 21.59 -5.01
C GLU A 197 -6.95 20.86 -6.20
N THR A 198 -7.18 21.61 -7.28
CA THR A 198 -7.59 21.08 -8.58
C THR A 198 -6.79 21.70 -9.71
N GLY A 199 -5.86 20.95 -10.32
CA GLY A 199 -5.02 21.42 -11.43
C GLY A 199 -3.60 20.85 -11.43
N GLY A 200 -2.62 21.69 -11.80
CA GLY A 200 -1.20 21.31 -11.79
C GLY A 200 -0.48 22.03 -10.66
N SER A 201 -0.11 21.34 -9.59
CA SER A 201 0.30 22.01 -8.34
C SER A 201 1.39 21.27 -7.56
N ASP A 202 2.20 22.02 -6.80
CA ASP A 202 3.09 21.47 -5.78
C ASP A 202 2.54 21.86 -4.38
N VAL A 203 2.16 20.88 -3.56
CA VAL A 203 1.59 21.14 -2.22
C VAL A 203 2.58 20.72 -1.12
N GLN A 204 3.09 21.70 -0.38
CA GLN A 204 3.94 21.45 0.78
C GLN A 204 3.10 21.39 2.07
N GLY A 205 3.21 20.29 2.81
CA GLY A 205 2.50 20.09 4.06
C GLY A 205 2.84 21.13 5.14
N SER A 206 1.87 21.35 6.03
CA SER A 206 2.00 22.30 7.15
C SER A 206 3.08 21.91 8.16
N SER A 207 3.67 22.90 8.83
CA SER A 207 4.62 22.69 9.93
C SER A 207 3.95 22.91 11.29
N GLY A 208 3.75 21.82 12.06
CA GLY A 208 3.00 21.89 13.32
C GLY A 208 2.94 20.59 14.10
N SER A 209 2.40 20.59 15.33
CA SER A 209 2.28 19.34 16.11
C SER A 209 1.32 18.33 15.48
N VAL A 210 0.28 18.85 14.81
CA VAL A 210 -0.64 18.10 13.95
C VAL A 210 -0.68 18.83 12.61
N GLY A 211 -0.38 18.12 11.53
CA GLY A 211 -0.44 18.69 10.18
C GLY A 211 -1.25 17.82 9.24
N THR A 212 -2.15 18.40 8.44
CA THR A 212 -2.88 17.67 7.40
C THR A 212 -2.72 18.32 6.04
N VAL A 213 -2.63 17.53 4.98
CA VAL A 213 -2.76 18.00 3.59
C VAL A 213 -4.18 17.73 3.10
N GLY A 214 -4.72 18.61 2.24
CA GLY A 214 -6.03 18.47 1.63
C GLY A 214 -6.06 17.34 0.59
N ASN A 215 -7.05 17.41 -0.31
CA ASN A 215 -7.37 16.36 -1.25
C ASN A 215 -7.14 16.94 -2.66
N GLU A 216 -6.26 16.33 -3.44
CA GLU A 216 -5.77 16.88 -4.71
C GLU A 216 -6.36 16.16 -5.92
N THR A 217 -6.56 16.90 -7.01
CA THR A 217 -6.96 16.35 -8.31
C THR A 217 -6.15 16.96 -9.46
N GLY A 218 -5.50 16.13 -10.28
CA GLY A 218 -4.73 16.58 -11.45
C GLY A 218 -3.30 16.04 -11.50
N ILE A 219 -2.33 16.89 -11.86
CA ILE A 219 -0.90 16.52 -11.84
C ILE A 219 -0.29 17.20 -10.62
N SER A 220 0.19 16.45 -9.62
CA SER A 220 0.59 17.05 -8.35
C SER A 220 1.79 16.36 -7.71
N ASP A 221 2.69 17.14 -7.11
CA ASP A 221 3.71 16.63 -6.19
C ASP A 221 3.33 17.05 -4.76
N VAL A 222 3.06 16.08 -3.88
CA VAL A 222 2.59 16.38 -2.51
C VAL A 222 3.56 15.89 -1.46
N GLN A 223 4.10 16.85 -0.70
CA GLN A 223 4.96 16.57 0.43
C GLN A 223 4.16 16.60 1.74
N GLY A 224 4.20 15.50 2.49
CA GLY A 224 3.53 15.39 3.78
C GLY A 224 3.97 16.40 4.83
N SER A 225 3.12 16.59 5.84
CA SER A 225 3.37 17.53 6.93
C SER A 225 4.51 17.07 7.85
N SER A 226 5.19 18.03 8.47
CA SER A 226 6.20 17.77 9.51
C SER A 226 5.61 18.05 10.89
N GLY A 227 5.46 17.02 11.74
CA GLY A 227 4.78 17.15 13.04
C GLY A 227 4.82 15.90 13.93
N SER A 228 4.20 15.91 15.11
CA SER A 228 4.04 14.66 15.88
C SER A 228 3.03 13.71 15.23
N GLN A 229 2.05 14.27 14.52
CA GLN A 229 1.07 13.52 13.74
C GLN A 229 0.87 14.20 12.39
N GLY A 230 1.05 13.44 11.30
CA GLY A 230 0.88 13.93 9.94
C GLY A 230 -0.01 13.02 9.09
N THR A 231 -0.94 13.62 8.36
CA THR A 231 -1.90 12.91 7.50
C THR A 231 -2.00 13.60 6.13
N ILE A 232 -1.99 12.83 5.06
CA ILE A 232 -2.27 13.30 3.69
C ILE A 232 -3.65 12.72 3.30
N ALA A 233 -4.53 13.50 2.66
CA ALA A 233 -5.78 12.97 2.13
C ALA A 233 -5.55 12.37 0.73
N GLY A 234 -6.55 11.71 0.14
CA GLY A 234 -6.32 10.91 -1.07
C GLY A 234 -6.34 11.73 -2.36
N GLU A 235 -5.55 11.33 -3.36
CA GLU A 235 -5.45 12.05 -4.62
C GLU A 235 -6.02 11.29 -5.83
N THR A 236 -6.31 12.03 -6.90
CA THR A 236 -6.73 11.45 -8.19
C THR A 236 -5.98 12.11 -9.34
N GLY A 237 -5.24 11.32 -10.11
CA GLY A 237 -4.50 11.80 -11.28
C GLY A 237 -3.11 11.21 -11.42
N GLN A 238 -2.14 12.02 -11.85
CA GLN A 238 -0.74 11.62 -11.90
C GLN A 238 0.00 12.35 -10.77
N SER A 239 0.51 11.64 -9.77
CA SER A 239 1.12 12.30 -8.62
C SER A 239 2.24 11.52 -7.95
N ASP A 240 3.13 12.26 -7.30
CA ASP A 240 4.16 11.71 -6.41
C ASP A 240 3.83 12.14 -4.97
N VAL A 241 3.46 11.18 -4.10
CA VAL A 241 3.04 11.46 -2.72
C VAL A 241 4.12 11.01 -1.73
N GLN A 242 4.80 11.98 -1.12
CA GLN A 242 5.74 11.71 -0.04
C GLN A 242 5.04 11.78 1.33
N GLY A 243 5.04 10.67 2.05
CA GLY A 243 4.44 10.55 3.37
C GLY A 243 4.95 11.55 4.42
N SER A 244 4.12 11.83 5.41
CA SER A 244 4.43 12.78 6.48
C SER A 244 5.59 12.34 7.38
N ALA A 245 6.32 13.30 7.97
CA ALA A 245 7.38 13.04 8.94
C ALA A 245 6.88 13.31 10.37
N GLY A 246 6.87 12.29 11.24
CA GLY A 246 6.35 12.43 12.61
C GLY A 246 6.32 11.17 13.47
N SER A 247 5.90 11.23 14.73
CA SER A 247 5.76 9.99 15.53
C SER A 247 4.73 9.02 14.95
N THR A 248 3.67 9.56 14.35
CA THR A 248 2.68 8.82 13.58
C THR A 248 2.48 9.53 12.24
N GLY A 249 2.73 8.82 11.14
CA GLY A 249 2.49 9.32 9.79
C GLY A 249 1.60 8.39 8.98
N THR A 250 0.83 8.97 8.06
CA THR A 250 -0.13 8.28 7.19
C THR A 250 -0.13 9.00 5.84
N ALA A 251 0.23 8.31 4.75
CA ALA A 251 0.04 8.81 3.38
C ALA A 251 -1.42 8.62 2.92
N GLY A 252 -1.84 9.40 1.93
CA GLY A 252 -3.17 9.41 1.32
C GLY A 252 -3.42 8.15 0.49
N ALA A 253 -4.66 7.97 0.02
CA ALA A 253 -5.01 6.89 -0.90
C ALA A 253 -5.18 7.45 -2.31
N GLU A 254 -4.46 6.89 -3.29
CA GLU A 254 -4.34 7.47 -4.62
C GLU A 254 -5.08 6.65 -5.70
N THR A 255 -5.44 7.33 -6.80
CA THR A 255 -6.02 6.70 -8.00
C THR A 255 -5.38 7.26 -9.25
N GLY A 256 -4.71 6.41 -10.05
CA GLY A 256 -4.07 6.84 -11.32
C GLY A 256 -2.68 6.25 -11.56
N ILE A 257 -1.73 7.08 -11.98
CA ILE A 257 -0.32 6.70 -12.14
C ILE A 257 0.46 7.44 -11.07
N SER A 258 1.03 6.74 -10.09
CA SER A 258 1.58 7.41 -8.91
C SER A 258 2.73 6.65 -8.25
N ASP A 259 3.62 7.39 -7.60
CA ASP A 259 4.66 6.84 -6.72
C ASP A 259 4.37 7.28 -5.27
N VAL A 260 4.01 6.31 -4.41
CA VAL A 260 3.67 6.60 -2.99
C VAL A 260 4.82 6.16 -2.07
N GLN A 261 5.48 7.14 -1.45
CA GLN A 261 6.47 6.88 -0.42
C GLN A 261 5.83 6.94 0.98
N GLY A 262 5.96 5.86 1.73
CA GLY A 262 5.47 5.77 3.11
C GLY A 262 6.09 6.81 4.05
N SER A 263 5.35 7.12 5.11
CA SER A 263 5.76 8.08 6.13
C SER A 263 6.99 7.64 6.93
N SER A 264 7.71 8.62 7.49
CA SER A 264 8.86 8.39 8.37
C SER A 264 8.47 8.67 9.83
N GLY A 265 8.51 7.67 10.71
CA GLY A 265 8.02 7.82 12.08
C GLY A 265 8.18 6.63 13.02
N SER A 266 7.71 6.70 14.27
CA SER A 266 7.66 5.47 15.11
C SER A 266 6.63 4.48 14.59
N THR A 267 5.51 4.99 14.08
CA THR A 267 4.49 4.25 13.35
C THR A 267 4.22 4.97 12.03
N GLY A 268 4.40 4.28 10.91
CA GLY A 268 4.09 4.85 9.60
C GLY A 268 3.24 3.91 8.76
N THR A 269 2.30 4.46 8.01
CA THR A 269 1.56 3.71 6.98
C THR A 269 1.65 4.43 5.64
N ALA A 270 1.96 3.69 4.57
CA ALA A 270 1.66 4.14 3.20
C ALA A 270 0.15 3.93 2.94
N GLY A 271 -0.46 4.74 2.08
CA GLY A 271 -1.87 4.57 1.76
C GLY A 271 -2.09 3.63 0.60
N ALA A 272 -3.37 3.31 0.38
CA ALA A 272 -3.81 2.32 -0.61
C ALA A 272 -3.99 2.98 -1.97
N GLU A 273 -3.75 2.25 -3.05
CA GLU A 273 -3.85 2.82 -4.40
C GLU A 273 -4.86 2.09 -5.29
N THR A 274 -5.02 2.62 -6.51
CA THR A 274 -5.62 1.89 -7.62
C THR A 274 -5.05 2.40 -8.95
N GLY A 275 -4.18 1.63 -9.63
CA GLY A 275 -3.73 1.99 -10.97
C GLY A 275 -2.40 1.36 -11.43
N GLN A 276 -1.46 2.19 -11.88
CA GLN A 276 -0.10 1.75 -12.19
C GLN A 276 0.84 2.52 -11.28
N SER A 277 1.48 1.84 -10.33
CA SER A 277 2.18 2.54 -9.24
C SER A 277 3.32 1.76 -8.60
N ASP A 278 4.25 2.49 -7.99
CA ASP A 278 5.28 1.92 -7.10
C ASP A 278 5.02 2.37 -5.65
N ILE A 279 4.74 1.44 -4.74
CA ILE A 279 4.48 1.74 -3.31
C ILE A 279 5.70 1.35 -2.47
N GLN A 280 6.35 2.35 -1.89
CA GLN A 280 7.39 2.13 -0.87
C GLN A 280 6.81 2.19 0.54
N GLY A 281 6.99 1.12 1.31
CA GLY A 281 6.58 1.04 2.70
C GLY A 281 7.21 2.11 3.60
N SER A 282 6.55 2.37 4.72
CA SER A 282 6.99 3.37 5.70
C SER A 282 8.26 2.95 6.43
N SER A 283 9.01 3.93 6.96
CA SER A 283 10.19 3.68 7.78
C SER A 283 9.93 4.02 9.25
N GLY A 284 10.07 3.04 10.15
CA GLY A 284 9.71 3.22 11.56
C GLY A 284 9.87 2.02 12.47
N SER A 285 9.45 2.09 13.74
CA SER A 285 9.43 0.89 14.60
C SER A 285 8.35 -0.10 14.15
N THR A 286 7.22 0.44 13.69
CA THR A 286 6.14 -0.31 13.04
C THR A 286 5.82 0.38 11.72
N GLY A 287 5.88 -0.34 10.62
CA GLY A 287 5.54 0.21 9.30
C GLY A 287 4.59 -0.71 8.53
N THR A 288 3.64 -0.13 7.81
CA THR A 288 2.77 -0.88 6.87
C THR A 288 2.79 -0.22 5.48
N ALA A 289 2.99 -1.01 4.42
CA ALA A 289 2.66 -0.56 3.07
C ALA A 289 1.13 -0.64 2.86
N GLY A 290 0.59 0.21 1.97
CA GLY A 290 -0.83 0.18 1.62
C GLY A 290 -1.15 -0.93 0.63
N ALA A 291 -2.44 -1.27 0.52
CA ALA A 291 -2.94 -2.28 -0.41
C ALA A 291 -3.18 -1.67 -1.80
N GLU A 292 -2.92 -2.43 -2.86
CA GLU A 292 -3.03 -1.93 -4.23
C GLU A 292 -3.84 -2.84 -5.18
N THR A 293 -4.39 -2.20 -6.22
CA THR A 293 -5.20 -2.84 -7.28
C THR A 293 -4.72 -2.37 -8.66
N GLY A 294 -3.96 -3.18 -9.39
CA GLY A 294 -3.40 -2.73 -10.67
C GLY A 294 -2.13 -3.45 -11.14
N ILE A 295 -1.22 -2.68 -11.75
CA ILE A 295 0.13 -3.14 -12.07
C ILE A 295 1.08 -2.41 -11.12
N SER A 296 1.75 -3.12 -10.21
CA SER A 296 2.52 -2.44 -9.15
C SER A 296 3.72 -3.22 -8.60
N ASP A 297 4.74 -2.47 -8.18
CA ASP A 297 5.82 -2.99 -7.33
C ASP A 297 5.62 -2.48 -5.89
N VAL A 298 5.37 -3.39 -4.93
CA VAL A 298 5.15 -3.03 -3.51
C VAL A 298 6.32 -3.47 -2.65
N GLN A 299 7.07 -2.50 -2.13
CA GLN A 299 8.15 -2.75 -1.18
C GLN A 299 7.64 -2.64 0.26
N GLY A 300 7.82 -3.70 1.04
CA GLY A 300 7.47 -3.75 2.45
C GLY A 300 8.22 -2.72 3.30
N SER A 301 7.59 -2.33 4.40
CA SER A 301 8.13 -1.31 5.32
C SER A 301 9.42 -1.73 6.02
N ALA A 302 10.30 -0.78 6.34
CA ALA A 302 11.50 -1.04 7.13
C ALA A 302 11.23 -0.71 8.61
N GLY A 303 11.38 -1.70 9.52
CA GLY A 303 11.09 -1.49 10.93
C GLY A 303 11.19 -2.71 11.83
N SER A 304 10.98 -2.59 13.15
CA SER A 304 11.00 -3.79 14.02
C SER A 304 9.85 -4.75 13.70
N THR A 305 8.71 -4.20 13.29
CA THR A 305 7.59 -4.92 12.70
C THR A 305 7.22 -4.23 11.39
N GLY A 306 7.24 -4.96 10.28
CA GLY A 306 6.86 -4.40 8.98
C GLY A 306 5.85 -5.29 8.27
N THR A 307 4.90 -4.70 7.56
CA THR A 307 3.96 -5.44 6.69
C THR A 307 3.96 -4.82 5.29
N ALA A 308 3.98 -5.65 4.24
CA ALA A 308 3.57 -5.25 2.90
C ALA A 308 2.02 -5.24 2.81
N GLY A 309 1.47 -4.47 1.87
CA GLY A 309 0.03 -4.44 1.61
C GLY A 309 -0.44 -5.64 0.80
N ALA A 310 -1.76 -5.82 0.70
CA ALA A 310 -2.36 -6.89 -0.10
C ALA A 310 -2.65 -6.40 -1.51
N GLU A 311 -2.45 -7.25 -2.51
CA GLU A 311 -2.44 -6.84 -3.92
C GLU A 311 -3.44 -7.61 -4.79
N THR A 312 -4.00 -6.92 -5.80
CA THR A 312 -4.82 -7.54 -6.84
C THR A 312 -4.36 -7.07 -8.24
N GLY A 313 -3.84 -7.97 -9.06
CA GLY A 313 -3.40 -7.64 -10.43
C GLY A 313 -2.09 -8.29 -10.85
N GLN A 314 -1.23 -7.54 -11.53
CA GLN A 314 0.12 -8.00 -11.89
C GLN A 314 1.12 -7.26 -10.99
N SER A 315 1.78 -7.97 -10.06
CA SER A 315 2.55 -7.29 -9.02
C SER A 315 3.82 -8.01 -8.57
N ASP A 316 4.85 -7.25 -8.23
CA ASP A 316 6.03 -7.77 -7.52
C ASP A 316 5.99 -7.28 -6.06
N VAL A 317 5.89 -8.20 -5.09
CA VAL A 317 5.74 -7.85 -3.67
C VAL A 317 6.97 -8.29 -2.88
N GLN A 318 7.73 -7.32 -2.36
CA GLN A 318 8.86 -7.57 -1.49
C GLN A 318 8.47 -7.43 -0.02
N GLY A 319 8.69 -8.47 0.78
CA GLY A 319 8.46 -8.48 2.21
C GLY A 319 9.30 -7.46 2.97
N SER A 320 8.81 -7.07 4.15
CA SER A 320 9.45 -6.06 5.00
C SER A 320 10.80 -6.48 5.58
N GLY A 321 11.66 -5.49 5.85
CA GLY A 321 12.89 -5.66 6.61
C GLY A 321 12.67 -5.37 8.09
N GLY A 322 12.63 -6.41 8.94
CA GLY A 322 12.34 -6.24 10.37
C GLY A 322 12.54 -7.45 11.26
N SER A 323 12.30 -7.35 12.58
CA SER A 323 12.34 -8.54 13.45
C SER A 323 11.15 -9.46 13.22
N THR A 324 10.00 -8.89 12.89
CA THR A 324 8.81 -9.57 12.39
C THR A 324 8.42 -8.92 11.08
N GLY A 325 8.39 -9.70 9.99
CA GLY A 325 7.98 -9.20 8.69
C GLY A 325 6.83 -10.01 8.10
N THR A 326 5.94 -9.36 7.37
CA THR A 326 4.89 -10.02 6.60
C THR A 326 4.86 -9.47 5.17
N ALA A 327 4.87 -10.35 4.16
CA ALA A 327 4.42 -9.99 2.82
C ALA A 327 2.88 -9.99 2.78
N GLY A 328 2.32 -9.34 1.75
CA GLY A 328 0.88 -9.21 1.52
C GLY A 328 0.18 -10.52 1.24
N ALA A 329 -1.12 -10.44 0.93
CA ALA A 329 -1.84 -11.51 0.27
C ALA A 329 -2.16 -11.05 -1.16
N GLU A 330 -1.98 -11.91 -2.14
CA GLU A 330 -1.96 -11.52 -3.55
C GLU A 330 -3.04 -12.27 -4.36
N THR A 331 -3.62 -11.59 -5.35
CA THR A 331 -4.49 -12.22 -6.36
C THR A 331 -4.13 -11.75 -7.76
N GLY A 332 -3.69 -12.67 -8.63
CA GLY A 332 -3.37 -12.37 -10.03
C GLY A 332 -2.08 -13.04 -10.52
N ILE A 333 -1.19 -12.28 -11.15
CA ILE A 333 0.14 -12.75 -11.58
C ILE A 333 1.16 -12.05 -10.67
N SER A 334 1.92 -12.78 -9.86
CA SER A 334 2.78 -12.14 -8.86
C SER A 334 4.07 -12.85 -8.52
N ASP A 335 5.14 -12.08 -8.33
CA ASP A 335 6.39 -12.55 -7.72
C ASP A 335 6.45 -12.05 -6.27
N VAL A 336 6.36 -12.96 -5.29
CA VAL A 336 6.31 -12.59 -3.86
C VAL A 336 7.58 -13.04 -3.15
N GLN A 337 8.36 -12.09 -2.64
CA GLN A 337 9.53 -12.35 -1.83
C GLN A 337 9.23 -12.18 -0.34
N GLY A 338 9.47 -13.20 0.47
CA GLY A 338 9.28 -13.18 1.91
C GLY A 338 10.23 -12.24 2.65
N SER A 339 9.82 -11.85 3.85
CA SER A 339 10.59 -10.95 4.71
C SER A 339 11.93 -11.55 5.21
N SER A 340 12.89 -10.69 5.54
CA SER A 340 14.23 -11.08 6.03
C SER A 340 14.37 -11.10 7.57
N GLY A 341 13.25 -11.27 8.28
CA GLY A 341 13.16 -11.08 9.74
C GLY A 341 13.30 -12.33 10.59
N SER A 342 13.41 -12.17 11.92
CA SER A 342 13.45 -13.33 12.84
C SER A 342 12.19 -14.20 12.76
N THR A 343 11.05 -13.56 12.50
CA THR A 343 9.80 -14.22 12.10
C THR A 343 9.37 -13.59 10.79
N GLY A 344 9.12 -14.40 9.77
CA GLY A 344 8.63 -13.92 8.49
C GLY A 344 7.41 -14.68 8.02
N THR A 345 6.42 -13.98 7.47
CA THR A 345 5.24 -14.60 6.89
C THR A 345 5.01 -14.10 5.47
N VAL A 346 4.64 -14.98 4.56
CA VAL A 346 4.01 -14.65 3.28
C VAL A 346 2.50 -14.89 3.44
N GLY A 347 1.64 -14.09 2.78
CA GLY A 347 0.19 -14.18 2.90
C GLY A 347 -0.38 -15.35 2.12
N ASN A 348 -1.63 -15.24 1.69
CA ASN A 348 -2.25 -16.25 0.84
C ASN A 348 -2.28 -15.73 -0.60
N GLU A 349 -2.05 -16.60 -1.56
CA GLU A 349 -1.90 -16.25 -2.96
C GLU A 349 -2.96 -16.96 -3.82
N THR A 350 -3.48 -16.26 -4.82
CA THR A 350 -4.40 -16.84 -5.80
C THR A 350 -4.04 -16.41 -7.21
N GLY A 351 -3.74 -17.35 -8.11
CA GLY A 351 -3.45 -17.07 -9.52
C GLY A 351 -2.19 -17.76 -10.02
N ILE A 352 -1.31 -17.01 -10.69
CA ILE A 352 0.02 -17.50 -11.13
C ILE A 352 1.05 -16.80 -10.25
N SER A 353 1.83 -17.54 -9.47
CA SER A 353 2.73 -16.91 -8.49
C SER A 353 4.06 -17.63 -8.30
N ASP A 354 5.15 -16.86 -8.26
CA ASP A 354 6.46 -17.34 -7.82
C ASP A 354 6.69 -16.83 -6.39
N VAL A 355 6.62 -17.72 -5.39
CA VAL A 355 6.68 -17.37 -3.96
C VAL A 355 8.01 -17.80 -3.37
N GLN A 356 8.84 -16.85 -2.94
CA GLN A 356 10.02 -17.11 -2.14
C GLN A 356 9.71 -16.91 -0.65
N GLY A 357 9.90 -17.96 0.15
CA GLY A 357 9.68 -17.95 1.59
C GLY A 357 10.59 -16.97 2.34
N SER A 358 10.20 -16.66 3.58
CA SER A 358 10.95 -15.72 4.42
C SER A 358 12.31 -16.28 4.86
N SER A 359 13.28 -15.38 5.04
CA SER A 359 14.62 -15.68 5.56
C SER A 359 14.68 -15.32 7.04
N GLY A 360 14.46 -16.29 7.95
CA GLY A 360 14.25 -16.01 9.38
C GLY A 360 14.52 -17.16 10.33
N SER A 361 14.23 -17.01 11.62
CA SER A 361 14.25 -18.17 12.56
C SER A 361 12.96 -18.98 12.46
N THR A 362 11.85 -18.31 12.13
CA THR A 362 10.56 -18.91 11.82
C THR A 362 10.07 -18.28 10.52
N GLY A 363 9.72 -19.10 9.54
CA GLY A 363 9.13 -18.62 8.29
C GLY A 363 7.84 -19.37 7.98
N THR A 364 6.80 -18.65 7.55
CA THR A 364 5.55 -19.25 7.12
C THR A 364 5.16 -18.72 5.74
N VAL A 365 4.79 -19.61 4.83
CA VAL A 365 4.12 -19.30 3.57
C VAL A 365 2.65 -19.70 3.75
N GLY A 366 1.70 -18.90 3.23
CA GLY A 366 0.27 -19.10 3.46
C GLY A 366 -0.31 -20.19 2.58
N ASN A 367 -1.59 -20.08 2.21
CA ASN A 367 -2.22 -21.03 1.30
C ASN A 367 -2.26 -20.47 -0.11
N GLU A 368 -1.97 -21.33 -1.09
CA GLU A 368 -1.86 -20.98 -2.50
C GLU A 368 -2.97 -21.66 -3.31
N THR A 369 -3.52 -20.95 -4.28
CA THR A 369 -4.46 -21.52 -5.26
C THR A 369 -4.12 -21.08 -6.68
N GLY A 370 -3.82 -22.03 -7.58
CA GLY A 370 -3.56 -21.75 -8.99
C GLY A 370 -2.32 -22.45 -9.53
N ILE A 371 -1.44 -21.72 -10.23
CA ILE A 371 -0.15 -22.21 -10.70
C ILE A 371 0.92 -21.53 -9.84
N SER A 372 1.73 -22.30 -9.10
CA SER A 372 2.65 -21.70 -8.13
C SER A 372 4.00 -22.41 -8.07
N ASP A 373 5.09 -21.63 -8.08
CA ASP A 373 6.42 -22.13 -7.74
C ASP A 373 6.77 -21.61 -6.33
N VAL A 374 6.74 -22.48 -5.32
CA VAL A 374 6.90 -22.08 -3.91
C VAL A 374 8.25 -22.56 -3.37
N GLN A 375 9.15 -21.62 -3.08
CA GLN A 375 10.35 -21.91 -2.31
C GLN A 375 10.06 -21.72 -0.81
N GLY A 376 10.19 -22.79 -0.02
CA GLY A 376 9.95 -22.78 1.41
C GLY A 376 10.89 -21.84 2.17
N SER A 377 10.47 -21.45 3.38
CA SER A 377 11.24 -20.53 4.21
C SER A 377 12.54 -21.15 4.71
N ALA A 378 13.60 -20.33 4.81
CA ALA A 378 14.86 -20.71 5.41
C ALA A 378 14.86 -20.30 6.90
N GLY A 379 15.14 -21.23 7.82
CA GLY A 379 15.14 -20.92 9.24
C GLY A 379 15.32 -22.07 10.21
N SER A 380 14.87 -21.94 11.46
CA SER A 380 14.80 -23.06 12.41
C SER A 380 13.46 -23.80 12.33
N MET A 381 12.40 -23.08 11.95
CA MET A 381 11.06 -23.59 11.70
C MET A 381 10.58 -22.99 10.37
N GLY A 382 10.16 -23.81 9.42
CA GLY A 382 9.57 -23.34 8.18
C GLY A 382 8.27 -24.08 7.89
N THR A 383 7.21 -23.36 7.55
CA THR A 383 5.92 -23.94 7.19
C THR A 383 5.45 -23.40 5.86
N VAL A 384 4.98 -24.26 4.97
CA VAL A 384 4.17 -23.90 3.79
C VAL A 384 2.73 -24.33 4.08
N GLY A 385 1.74 -23.55 3.64
CA GLY A 385 0.33 -23.82 3.90
C GLY A 385 -0.23 -24.90 3.00
N ASN A 386 -1.51 -24.80 2.63
CA ASN A 386 -2.16 -25.77 1.74
C ASN A 386 -2.21 -25.20 0.31
N GLU A 387 -1.93 -26.06 -0.65
CA GLU A 387 -1.81 -25.71 -2.06
C GLU A 387 -2.92 -26.40 -2.86
N THR A 388 -3.54 -25.66 -3.78
CA THR A 388 -4.51 -26.21 -4.73
C THR A 388 -4.20 -25.78 -6.15
N GLY A 389 -3.92 -26.72 -7.06
CA GLY A 389 -3.71 -26.45 -8.48
C GLY A 389 -2.48 -27.15 -9.05
N ILE A 390 -1.59 -26.42 -9.73
CA ILE A 390 -0.31 -26.93 -10.24
C ILE A 390 0.78 -26.26 -9.43
N SER A 391 1.57 -27.03 -8.67
CA SER A 391 2.51 -26.43 -7.73
C SER A 391 3.84 -27.17 -7.70
N ASP A 392 4.95 -26.43 -7.81
CA ASP A 392 6.29 -26.94 -7.55
C ASP A 392 6.75 -26.37 -6.20
N VAL A 393 6.77 -27.19 -5.15
CA VAL A 393 7.09 -26.78 -3.78
C VAL A 393 8.47 -27.28 -3.39
N GLN A 394 9.43 -26.38 -3.23
CA GLN A 394 10.69 -26.67 -2.57
C GLN A 394 10.51 -26.53 -1.05
N GLY A 395 10.69 -27.59 -0.30
CA GLY A 395 10.47 -27.64 1.13
C GLY A 395 11.32 -26.65 1.94
N SER A 396 10.77 -26.20 3.06
CA SER A 396 11.47 -25.32 3.99
C SER A 396 12.76 -25.96 4.52
N SER A 397 13.81 -25.15 4.68
CA SER A 397 15.10 -25.59 5.22
C SER A 397 15.25 -25.12 6.67
N GLY A 398 15.31 -26.05 7.64
CA GLY A 398 15.44 -25.69 9.05
C GLY A 398 15.54 -26.84 10.03
N SER A 399 15.32 -26.65 11.34
CA SER A 399 15.26 -27.80 12.27
C SER A 399 13.92 -28.54 12.20
N THR A 400 12.86 -27.84 11.79
CA THR A 400 11.56 -28.41 11.49
C THR A 400 11.01 -27.75 10.22
N GLY A 401 10.61 -28.56 9.24
CA GLY A 401 9.97 -28.10 8.02
C GLY A 401 8.63 -28.79 7.84
N THR A 402 7.56 -28.04 7.55
CA THR A 402 6.24 -28.60 7.27
C THR A 402 5.69 -28.07 5.95
N VAL A 403 5.10 -28.92 5.14
CA VAL A 403 4.22 -28.54 4.01
C VAL A 403 2.80 -28.98 4.37
N GLY A 404 1.78 -28.21 3.98
CA GLY A 404 0.38 -28.49 4.29
C GLY A 404 -0.19 -29.59 3.41
N ASN A 405 -1.50 -29.52 3.10
CA ASN A 405 -2.14 -30.48 2.21
C ASN A 405 -2.19 -29.94 0.78
N GLU A 406 -1.92 -30.82 -0.17
CA GLU A 406 -1.82 -30.49 -1.58
C GLU A 406 -2.96 -31.13 -2.36
N THR A 407 -3.56 -30.38 -3.28
CA THR A 407 -4.60 -30.88 -4.19
C THR A 407 -4.31 -30.46 -5.62
N GLY A 408 -4.05 -31.42 -6.52
CA GLY A 408 -3.86 -31.15 -7.95
C GLY A 408 -2.65 -31.87 -8.56
N ILE A 409 -1.78 -31.14 -9.25
CA ILE A 409 -0.50 -31.64 -9.77
C ILE A 409 0.60 -30.99 -8.94
N SER A 410 1.39 -31.77 -8.22
CA SER A 410 2.40 -31.23 -7.31
C SER A 410 3.74 -31.94 -7.44
N ASP A 411 4.83 -31.19 -7.38
CA ASP A 411 6.19 -31.71 -7.16
C ASP A 411 6.71 -31.11 -5.85
N VAL A 412 6.84 -31.93 -4.80
CA VAL A 412 7.28 -31.51 -3.47
C VAL A 412 8.71 -32.02 -3.25
N GLN A 413 9.69 -31.12 -3.36
CA GLN A 413 11.07 -31.43 -3.03
C GLN A 413 11.33 -31.19 -1.52
N GLY A 414 12.03 -32.10 -0.86
CA GLY A 414 11.93 -32.33 0.57
C GLY A 414 12.26 -31.17 1.51
N THR A 415 11.53 -31.12 2.62
CA THR A 415 11.83 -30.29 3.79
C THR A 415 13.12 -30.77 4.45
N GLY A 416 14.11 -29.89 4.59
CA GLY A 416 15.37 -30.21 5.26
C GLY A 416 15.28 -29.93 6.75
N GLY A 417 15.72 -30.86 7.61
CA GLY A 417 15.84 -30.58 9.04
C GLY A 417 16.09 -31.72 10.00
N SER A 418 15.60 -31.59 11.24
CA SER A 418 15.54 -32.71 12.21
C SER A 418 14.17 -33.38 12.20
N THR A 419 13.13 -32.63 11.80
CA THR A 419 11.76 -33.12 11.56
C THR A 419 11.25 -32.52 10.25
N GLY A 420 10.89 -33.35 9.28
CA GLY A 420 10.25 -32.92 8.04
C GLY A 420 8.86 -33.54 7.93
N THR A 421 7.81 -32.76 7.66
CA THR A 421 6.45 -33.27 7.47
C THR A 421 5.84 -32.75 6.18
N VAL A 422 5.21 -33.60 5.39
CA VAL A 422 4.29 -33.22 4.29
C VAL A 422 2.88 -33.66 4.69
N GLY A 423 1.85 -32.90 4.33
CA GLY A 423 0.46 -33.19 4.68
C GLY A 423 -0.13 -34.28 3.82
N ASN A 424 -1.45 -34.24 3.57
CA ASN A 424 -2.09 -35.22 2.69
C ASN A 424 -2.16 -34.68 1.26
N GLU A 425 -1.85 -35.54 0.30
CA GLU A 425 -1.77 -35.22 -1.11
C GLU A 425 -2.93 -35.85 -1.87
N THR A 426 -3.57 -35.09 -2.74
CA THR A 426 -4.61 -35.60 -3.64
C THR A 426 -4.37 -35.16 -5.08
N GLY A 427 -4.24 -36.12 -6.01
CA GLY A 427 -4.04 -35.84 -7.44
C GLY A 427 -2.86 -36.57 -8.06
N ILE A 428 -1.97 -35.83 -8.74
CA ILE A 428 -0.71 -36.35 -9.29
C ILE A 428 0.42 -35.71 -8.51
N SER A 429 1.19 -36.49 -7.77
CA SER A 429 2.23 -35.95 -6.89
C SER A 429 3.57 -36.67 -7.08
N ASP A 430 4.66 -35.93 -7.01
CA ASP A 430 6.02 -36.46 -6.81
C ASP A 430 6.54 -35.85 -5.50
N VAL A 431 6.92 -36.68 -4.52
CA VAL A 431 7.40 -36.24 -3.21
C VAL A 431 8.81 -36.75 -3.00
N GLN A 432 9.79 -35.86 -3.10
CA GLN A 432 11.20 -36.21 -2.98
C GLN A 432 11.81 -35.78 -1.63
N GLY A 433 11.82 -36.68 -0.65
CA GLY A 433 12.86 -36.77 0.39
C GLY A 433 12.83 -35.76 1.54
N THR A 434 11.85 -35.86 2.44
CA THR A 434 11.91 -35.20 3.75
C THR A 434 13.17 -35.65 4.51
N GLY A 435 14.08 -34.72 4.78
CA GLY A 435 15.38 -35.02 5.39
C GLY A 435 15.38 -34.70 6.89
N GLY A 436 15.87 -35.62 7.73
CA GLY A 436 16.17 -35.32 9.13
C GLY A 436 16.34 -36.49 10.07
N SER A 437 15.91 -36.36 11.33
CA SER A 437 15.82 -37.48 12.27
C SER A 437 14.44 -38.14 12.24
N MET A 438 13.42 -37.39 11.82
CA MET A 438 12.03 -37.82 11.66
C MET A 438 11.46 -37.23 10.36
N GLY A 439 11.09 -38.06 9.40
CA GLY A 439 10.44 -37.64 8.15
C GLY A 439 9.05 -38.26 8.04
N THR A 440 8.00 -37.47 7.83
CA THR A 440 6.63 -37.98 7.69
C THR A 440 5.96 -37.44 6.44
N VAL A 441 5.30 -38.30 5.67
CA VAL A 441 4.37 -37.92 4.59
C VAL A 441 2.97 -38.36 5.00
N GLY A 442 1.95 -37.57 4.70
CA GLY A 442 0.55 -37.86 5.05
C GLY A 442 -0.04 -38.93 4.15
N ASN A 443 -1.37 -38.96 3.99
CA ASN A 443 -2.02 -39.94 3.13
C ASN A 443 -2.11 -39.42 1.70
N GLU A 444 -1.72 -40.25 0.74
CA GLU A 444 -1.73 -39.94 -0.66
C GLU A 444 -2.94 -40.57 -1.36
N THR A 445 -3.62 -39.81 -2.23
CA THR A 445 -4.66 -40.35 -3.12
C THR A 445 -4.44 -39.90 -4.57
N GLY A 446 -4.38 -40.85 -5.51
CA GLY A 446 -4.22 -40.55 -6.94
C GLY A 446 -3.04 -41.27 -7.60
N ILE A 447 -2.15 -40.52 -8.26
CA ILE A 447 -0.90 -41.05 -8.85
C ILE A 447 0.25 -40.41 -8.08
N SER A 448 1.04 -41.20 -7.37
CA SER A 448 2.11 -40.69 -6.52
C SER A 448 3.44 -41.40 -6.75
N ASP A 449 4.54 -40.68 -6.65
CA ASP A 449 5.89 -41.22 -6.50
C ASP A 449 6.50 -40.62 -5.23
N VAL A 450 6.83 -41.45 -4.24
CA VAL A 450 7.39 -40.99 -2.96
C VAL A 450 8.81 -41.54 -2.84
N GLN A 451 9.79 -40.65 -2.96
CA GLN A 451 11.21 -41.00 -2.91
C GLN A 451 11.90 -40.46 -1.65
N GLY A 452 12.39 -41.35 -0.76
CA GLY A 452 13.52 -41.04 0.13
C GLY A 452 13.24 -40.31 1.45
N THR A 453 12.16 -40.60 2.19
CA THR A 453 11.99 -40.08 3.57
C THR A 453 13.16 -40.54 4.45
N GLY A 454 14.11 -39.63 4.70
CA GLY A 454 15.43 -39.95 5.23
C GLY A 454 15.59 -39.47 6.66
N GLY A 455 15.79 -40.38 7.61
CA GLY A 455 16.08 -40.05 9.00
C GLY A 455 15.96 -41.22 9.96
N SER A 456 16.29 -41.07 11.25
CA SER A 456 16.16 -42.21 12.19
C SER A 456 14.75 -42.82 12.27
N MET A 457 13.70 -42.08 11.91
CA MET A 457 12.31 -42.53 11.82
C MET A 457 11.65 -41.95 10.55
N GLY A 458 11.35 -42.78 9.56
CA GLY A 458 10.66 -42.37 8.32
C GLY A 458 9.27 -43.00 8.24
N THR A 459 8.21 -42.21 8.01
CA THR A 459 6.84 -42.73 7.91
C THR A 459 6.12 -42.17 6.68
N ALA A 460 5.59 -43.03 5.81
CA ALA A 460 4.61 -42.65 4.77
C ALA A 460 3.20 -43.04 5.23
N GLY A 461 2.19 -42.25 4.86
CA GLY A 461 0.80 -42.52 5.23
C GLY A 461 0.17 -43.63 4.40
N ALA A 462 -1.16 -43.72 4.46
CA ALA A 462 -1.91 -44.72 3.70
C ALA A 462 -2.16 -44.21 2.27
N GLU A 463 -1.95 -45.08 1.29
CA GLU A 463 -1.98 -44.71 -0.11
C GLU A 463 -3.17 -45.32 -0.85
N THR A 464 -3.80 -44.56 -1.74
CA THR A 464 -4.87 -45.05 -2.60
C THR A 464 -4.66 -44.62 -4.05
N GLY A 465 -4.50 -45.56 -4.99
CA GLY A 465 -4.33 -45.26 -6.41
C GLY A 465 -3.19 -45.98 -7.11
N ILE A 466 -2.34 -45.25 -7.83
CA ILE A 466 -1.11 -45.78 -8.46
C ILE A 466 0.07 -45.14 -7.73
N SER A 467 0.92 -45.95 -7.11
CA SER A 467 2.02 -45.44 -6.30
C SER A 467 3.34 -46.16 -6.58
N ASP A 468 4.45 -45.44 -6.43
CA ASP A 468 5.79 -46.02 -6.25
C ASP A 468 6.41 -45.41 -4.99
N VAL A 469 6.76 -46.23 -4.00
CA VAL A 469 7.36 -45.78 -2.74
C VAL A 469 8.78 -46.31 -2.67
N GLN A 470 9.76 -45.42 -2.86
CA GLN A 470 11.17 -45.78 -2.86
C GLN A 470 11.91 -45.20 -1.64
N GLY A 471 12.38 -46.06 -0.72
CA GLY A 471 13.46 -45.73 0.21
C GLY A 471 13.08 -44.97 1.50
N THR A 472 12.02 -45.35 2.22
CA THR A 472 11.81 -44.88 3.61
C THR A 472 12.95 -45.40 4.50
N GLY A 473 13.94 -44.55 4.78
CA GLY A 473 15.26 -44.96 5.29
C GLY A 473 15.56 -44.41 6.67
N GLY A 474 15.85 -45.29 7.64
CA GLY A 474 16.07 -44.93 9.05
C GLY A 474 16.45 -46.07 9.99
N SER A 475 16.34 -45.86 11.32
CA SER A 475 16.34 -46.98 12.28
C SER A 475 14.97 -47.64 12.39
N GLN A 476 13.91 -46.90 12.06
CA GLN A 476 12.52 -47.36 12.00
C GLN A 476 11.85 -46.75 10.77
N GLY A 477 11.45 -47.56 9.78
CA GLY A 477 10.78 -47.11 8.55
C GLY A 477 9.40 -47.73 8.44
N THR A 478 8.34 -46.94 8.27
CA THR A 478 6.96 -47.46 8.17
C THR A 478 6.23 -46.90 6.96
N ALA A 479 5.74 -47.77 6.07
CA ALA A 479 4.77 -47.39 5.03
C ALA A 479 3.35 -47.72 5.53
N GLY A 480 2.36 -46.88 5.20
CA GLY A 480 0.96 -47.10 5.58
C GLY A 480 0.30 -48.23 4.80
N ALA A 481 -1.01 -48.36 4.93
CA ALA A 481 -1.78 -49.36 4.19
C ALA A 481 -2.06 -48.87 2.77
N GLU A 482 -1.92 -49.75 1.78
CA GLU A 482 -1.98 -49.36 0.37
C GLU A 482 -3.15 -50.03 -0.34
N THR A 483 -3.84 -49.28 -1.20
CA THR A 483 -4.92 -49.80 -2.04
C THR A 483 -4.76 -49.36 -3.49
N GLY A 484 -4.60 -50.29 -4.43
CA GLY A 484 -4.44 -49.97 -5.85
C GLY A 484 -3.32 -50.73 -6.58
N ILE A 485 -2.49 -50.03 -7.35
CA ILE A 485 -1.28 -50.56 -8.00
C ILE A 485 -0.08 -49.90 -7.32
N SER A 486 0.76 -50.66 -6.63
CA SER A 486 1.85 -50.10 -5.85
C SER A 486 3.15 -50.87 -6.03
N ASP A 487 4.28 -50.18 -6.14
CA ASP A 487 5.60 -50.79 -6.01
C ASP A 487 6.31 -50.20 -4.77
N VAL A 488 6.68 -51.04 -3.80
CA VAL A 488 7.36 -50.58 -2.58
C VAL A 488 8.78 -51.10 -2.55
N GLN A 489 9.76 -50.21 -2.71
CA GLN A 489 11.17 -50.57 -2.75
C GLN A 489 11.97 -49.98 -1.57
N GLY A 490 12.45 -50.84 -0.66
CA GLY A 490 13.53 -50.51 0.27
C GLY A 490 13.15 -49.77 1.58
N THR A 491 12.14 -50.24 2.33
CA THR A 491 11.91 -49.80 3.73
C THR A 491 13.08 -50.22 4.63
N GLY A 492 14.12 -49.38 4.70
CA GLY A 492 15.42 -49.73 5.26
C GLY A 492 15.60 -49.21 6.69
N GLY A 493 15.72 -50.11 7.67
CA GLY A 493 16.08 -49.78 9.06
C GLY A 493 16.08 -50.98 10.02
N SER A 494 16.48 -50.83 11.28
CA SER A 494 16.45 -51.95 12.25
C SER A 494 15.04 -52.53 12.48
N GLN A 495 13.99 -51.75 12.27
CA GLN A 495 12.57 -52.13 12.28
C GLN A 495 11.85 -51.50 11.06
N GLY A 496 11.64 -52.27 9.98
CA GLY A 496 10.88 -51.83 8.81
C GLY A 496 9.48 -52.46 8.79
N THR A 497 8.42 -51.68 8.65
CA THR A 497 7.05 -52.23 8.56
C THR A 497 6.28 -51.65 7.36
N ALA A 498 5.83 -52.51 6.45
CA ALA A 498 4.87 -52.14 5.41
C ALA A 498 3.45 -52.42 5.92
N GLY A 499 2.48 -51.56 5.60
CA GLY A 499 1.08 -51.74 5.97
C GLY A 499 0.40 -52.92 5.26
N ALA A 500 -0.90 -53.08 5.47
CA ALA A 500 -1.68 -54.09 4.75
C ALA A 500 -1.99 -53.60 3.33
N GLU A 501 -1.86 -54.49 2.34
CA GLU A 501 -1.98 -54.13 0.93
C GLU A 501 -3.20 -54.82 0.29
N THR A 502 -3.97 -54.06 -0.48
CA THR A 502 -5.07 -54.60 -1.28
C THR A 502 -4.94 -54.12 -2.73
N GLY A 503 -4.54 -55.00 -3.67
CA GLY A 503 -4.13 -54.51 -5.00
C GLY A 503 -3.26 -55.44 -5.85
N VAL A 504 -2.56 -54.85 -6.82
CA VAL A 504 -1.40 -55.47 -7.48
C VAL A 504 -0.16 -54.79 -6.92
N SER A 505 0.72 -55.55 -6.27
CA SER A 505 1.86 -54.96 -5.56
C SER A 505 3.14 -55.78 -5.71
N ASP A 506 4.29 -55.12 -5.86
CA ASP A 506 5.62 -55.74 -5.75
C ASP A 506 6.42 -55.11 -4.58
N VAL A 507 6.62 -55.86 -3.49
CA VAL A 507 7.40 -55.40 -2.32
C VAL A 507 8.82 -55.96 -2.38
N GLN A 508 9.81 -55.08 -2.48
CA GLN A 508 11.23 -55.44 -2.54
C GLN A 508 12.04 -54.85 -1.36
N GLY A 509 12.45 -55.72 -0.42
CA GLY A 509 13.56 -55.43 0.50
C GLY A 509 13.26 -54.70 1.83
N SER A 510 12.38 -55.23 2.68
CA SER A 510 12.28 -54.83 4.10
C SER A 510 13.49 -55.30 4.94
N GLY A 511 14.68 -54.75 4.66
CA GLY A 511 15.99 -55.25 5.10
C GLY A 511 16.38 -55.03 6.58
N GLY A 512 15.42 -55.06 7.50
CA GLY A 512 15.65 -54.83 8.94
C GLY A 512 15.76 -56.07 9.81
N SER A 513 16.36 -55.94 11.00
CA SER A 513 16.43 -57.04 11.99
C SER A 513 15.06 -57.50 12.53
N GLN A 514 13.98 -56.75 12.27
CA GLN A 514 12.59 -57.07 12.62
C GLN A 514 11.62 -56.55 11.53
N GLY A 515 11.88 -56.85 10.26
CA GLY A 515 10.97 -56.49 9.16
C GLY A 515 9.63 -57.24 9.23
N THR A 516 8.50 -56.55 9.14
CA THR A 516 7.16 -57.20 9.00
C THR A 516 6.37 -56.54 7.87
N ALA A 517 5.97 -57.33 6.87
CA ALA A 517 4.97 -56.93 5.87
C ALA A 517 3.54 -57.21 6.40
N GLY A 518 2.58 -56.34 6.08
CA GLY A 518 1.17 -56.51 6.43
C GLY A 518 0.50 -57.66 5.65
N ALA A 519 -0.78 -57.92 5.94
CA ALA A 519 -1.53 -58.95 5.23
C ALA A 519 -1.86 -58.47 3.80
N GLU A 520 -1.39 -59.21 2.79
CA GLU A 520 -1.62 -58.92 1.38
C GLU A 520 -2.90 -59.61 0.88
N THR A 521 -3.76 -58.86 0.19
CA THR A 521 -4.91 -59.42 -0.53
C THR A 521 -4.89 -58.96 -1.99
N GLY A 522 -4.27 -59.75 -2.87
CA GLY A 522 -3.93 -59.31 -4.22
C GLY A 522 -3.07 -60.30 -5.02
N ALA A 523 -2.64 -59.91 -6.21
CA ALA A 523 -1.55 -60.58 -6.93
C ALA A 523 -0.23 -59.88 -6.56
N SER A 524 0.70 -60.60 -5.93
CA SER A 524 1.92 -60.04 -5.34
C SER A 524 3.15 -60.91 -5.57
N GLU A 525 4.30 -60.30 -5.85
CA GLU A 525 5.62 -60.94 -5.84
C GLU A 525 6.53 -60.35 -4.74
N THR A 526 6.50 -60.94 -3.54
CA THR A 526 7.40 -60.54 -2.44
C THR A 526 8.80 -61.15 -2.60
N THR A 527 9.85 -60.31 -2.71
CA THR A 527 11.25 -60.77 -2.69
C THR A 527 11.95 -60.34 -1.39
N ALA A 528 11.98 -61.23 -0.40
CA ALA A 528 12.63 -60.97 0.89
C ALA A 528 14.17 -61.03 0.79
N GLY A 529 14.84 -59.92 1.12
CA GLY A 529 16.29 -59.87 1.32
C GLY A 529 16.66 -60.46 2.69
N GLY A 530 17.62 -61.40 2.72
CA GLY A 530 17.95 -62.18 3.91
C GLY A 530 18.34 -61.37 5.16
N GLY A 531 17.45 -61.39 6.16
CA GLY A 531 17.66 -60.93 7.54
C GLY A 531 16.64 -61.63 8.46
N GLY A 532 17.08 -62.14 9.61
CA GLY A 532 16.34 -63.15 10.38
C GLY A 532 15.05 -62.68 11.07
N ASN A 533 14.08 -63.61 11.17
CA ASN A 533 12.85 -63.60 11.98
C ASN A 533 11.82 -62.49 11.69
N GLY A 534 11.14 -62.56 10.54
CA GLY A 534 9.84 -61.92 10.29
C GLY A 534 8.73 -62.96 10.15
N ALA A 535 7.59 -62.76 10.82
CA ALA A 535 6.42 -63.65 10.75
C ALA A 535 5.38 -63.07 9.78
N GLY A 536 5.33 -63.58 8.55
CA GLY A 536 4.28 -63.26 7.57
C GLY A 536 3.06 -64.18 7.73
N GLY A 537 1.87 -63.61 7.78
CA GLY A 537 0.59 -64.32 7.78
C GLY A 537 0.01 -64.37 6.37
N GLU A 538 0.33 -65.42 5.62
CA GLU A 538 -0.12 -65.57 4.22
C GLU A 538 -1.51 -66.21 4.13
N THR A 539 -2.45 -65.53 3.47
CA THR A 539 -3.66 -66.16 2.91
C THR A 539 -3.94 -65.62 1.51
N GLY A 540 -3.16 -66.06 0.52
CA GLY A 540 -3.34 -65.77 -0.90
C GLY A 540 -2.70 -66.87 -1.76
N THR A 541 -3.26 -67.15 -2.94
CA THR A 541 -2.79 -68.22 -3.84
C THR A 541 -1.42 -67.89 -4.44
N LEU A 542 -0.37 -68.59 -3.99
CA LEU A 542 0.96 -68.51 -4.59
C LEU A 542 0.96 -68.96 -6.06
N ALA A 543 1.41 -68.09 -6.97
CA ALA A 543 2.00 -68.52 -8.22
C ALA A 543 3.47 -68.88 -7.97
N ASN A 544 3.71 -70.09 -7.48
CA ASN A 544 5.05 -70.62 -7.27
C ASN A 544 5.77 -70.86 -8.62
N THR A 545 6.80 -70.08 -8.93
CA THR A 545 7.83 -70.46 -9.92
C THR A 545 9.17 -70.69 -9.25
N GLY A 546 9.23 -71.74 -8.42
CA GLY A 546 10.48 -72.32 -7.93
C GLY A 546 11.41 -72.72 -9.09
N GLY A 547 12.68 -72.34 -8.94
CA GLY A 547 13.68 -72.31 -10.02
C GLY A 547 14.00 -73.63 -10.74
N GLY A 548 14.33 -73.45 -12.02
CA GLY A 548 14.98 -74.38 -12.93
C GLY A 548 15.04 -73.77 -14.33
N PRO A 549 16.17 -73.84 -15.08
CA PRO A 549 16.36 -73.01 -16.27
C PRO A 549 15.58 -73.60 -17.46
N ALA A 550 14.50 -72.94 -17.88
CA ALA A 550 13.84 -73.24 -19.15
C ALA A 550 13.05 -72.04 -19.70
N THR A 551 13.65 -71.38 -20.68
CA THR A 551 13.01 -70.70 -21.84
C THR A 551 11.57 -70.19 -21.66
N GLY A 552 11.42 -68.93 -21.25
CA GLY A 552 10.15 -68.21 -21.20
C GLY A 552 10.25 -66.80 -21.80
N ALA A 553 10.90 -66.65 -22.95
CA ALA A 553 11.13 -65.34 -23.60
C ALA A 553 9.99 -64.88 -24.53
N GLU A 554 8.85 -65.57 -24.61
CA GLU A 554 7.81 -65.24 -25.62
C GLU A 554 6.48 -64.69 -25.06
N GLY A 555 6.31 -64.59 -23.75
CA GLY A 555 5.08 -64.03 -23.14
C GLY A 555 5.10 -62.50 -23.02
N LEU A 556 6.16 -61.94 -22.44
CA LEU A 556 6.21 -60.50 -22.11
C LEU A 556 6.45 -59.60 -23.32
N LEU A 557 7.24 -60.05 -24.31
CA LEU A 557 7.56 -59.25 -25.49
C LEU A 557 6.36 -59.08 -26.43
N GLY A 558 5.43 -60.04 -26.44
CA GLY A 558 4.20 -59.98 -27.24
C GLY A 558 3.17 -58.97 -26.71
N ALA A 559 3.09 -58.80 -25.38
CA ALA A 559 2.24 -57.78 -24.76
C ALA A 559 2.86 -56.37 -24.88
N LEU A 560 4.18 -56.26 -24.74
CA LEU A 560 4.91 -55.00 -24.88
C LEU A 560 4.88 -54.44 -26.32
N LEU A 561 5.01 -55.29 -27.35
CA LEU A 561 4.92 -54.83 -28.75
C LEU A 561 3.49 -54.42 -29.17
N ALA A 562 2.46 -54.98 -28.53
CA ALA A 562 1.07 -54.63 -28.82
C ALA A 562 0.66 -53.28 -28.21
N MET A 563 1.26 -52.87 -27.07
CA MET A 563 1.02 -51.56 -26.45
C MET A 563 1.98 -50.46 -26.94
N VAL A 564 3.24 -50.78 -27.25
CA VAL A 564 4.19 -49.78 -27.80
C VAL A 564 3.88 -49.40 -29.25
N GLY A 565 3.10 -50.21 -29.98
CA GLY A 565 2.66 -49.92 -31.35
C GLY A 565 1.76 -48.69 -31.52
N VAL A 566 1.27 -48.08 -30.43
CA VAL A 566 0.38 -46.89 -30.49
C VAL A 566 1.05 -45.61 -29.95
N ALA A 567 2.21 -45.69 -29.28
CA ALA A 567 2.79 -44.53 -28.57
C ALA A 567 4.12 -43.99 -29.14
N LEU A 568 4.64 -44.51 -30.26
CA LEU A 568 5.86 -43.97 -30.91
C LEU A 568 5.55 -42.94 -32.02
N LEU A 569 4.77 -41.90 -31.72
CA LEU A 569 4.86 -40.65 -32.49
C LEU A 569 5.94 -39.76 -31.86
N ARG A 570 7.06 -39.61 -32.59
CA ARG A 570 8.26 -38.92 -32.15
C ARG A 570 7.99 -37.42 -31.88
N PRO A 571 8.59 -36.81 -30.83
CA PRO A 571 8.42 -35.39 -30.47
C PRO A 571 8.93 -34.33 -31.48
N LYS A 572 9.49 -34.72 -32.64
CA LYS A 572 10.11 -33.76 -33.58
C LYS A 572 9.15 -33.12 -34.58
N GLU A 573 7.88 -33.54 -34.65
CA GLU A 573 6.87 -32.93 -35.52
C GLU A 573 6.02 -31.84 -34.83
N ILE A 574 5.96 -31.80 -33.49
CA ILE A 574 5.11 -30.83 -32.76
C ILE A 574 5.71 -29.41 -32.80
N LEU A 575 7.04 -29.28 -32.82
CA LEU A 575 7.70 -27.97 -32.88
C LEU A 575 7.66 -27.30 -34.28
N ARG A 576 7.28 -28.04 -35.35
CA ARG A 576 7.12 -27.45 -36.71
C ARG A 576 5.73 -26.92 -37.03
N ARG A 577 4.75 -27.08 -36.14
CA ARG A 577 3.40 -26.52 -36.31
C ARG A 577 3.11 -25.24 -35.51
N PHE A 578 4.02 -24.80 -34.66
CA PHE A 578 3.89 -23.55 -33.90
C PHE A 578 4.65 -22.35 -34.49
N ILE A 579 5.46 -22.55 -35.55
CA ILE A 579 6.04 -21.45 -36.34
C ILE A 579 5.44 -21.49 -37.75
N ARG A 580 4.22 -20.97 -37.88
CA ARG A 580 3.71 -20.40 -39.13
C ARG A 580 2.59 -19.41 -38.87
#